data_AF-A0A3Q1EHL1-F1
#
_entry.id   AF-A0A3Q1EHL1-F1
#
_cell.length_a   1.000
_cell.length_b   1.000
_cell.length_c   1.000
_cell.angle_alpha   90.00
_cell.angle_beta   90.00
_cell.angle_gamma   90.00
#
_symmetry.space_group_name_H-M   'P 1'
#
loop_
_entity.id
_entity.type
_entity.pdbx_description
1 polymer ?
#
loop_
_entity_poly.entity_id
_entity_poly.type
_entity_poly.pdbx_seq_one_letter_code
_entity_poly.pdbx_strand_id
1 'polypeptide(L)'
;MAVSRLDVFYRRLLLTKLFIGGWGKPEDLKRIFEFRKIIGDRERCKSLVPKDYPVYINKTEDLTDCQIHDGFFMSPLEHLVPGILPPEAVKARFQFIVPKKWQRNRPVCIHLAGTGDHFFWRRRTLMARPMIKEAGMASLLLENPYYGYRKPKDQRRSSLKNVSDLFVMGGALILESTVLLRWLERDGYWPLGMTGISMGGYMASLAVTNWPKPIPLIPCLSWSTASSVFTTGVLSKAVNWTELEKQYAINSVYEEEIIKLLEYCGADSFKMMPNLLKNVNSLEHLLGLSGDHEVSVSQYSKTQMEAEVDGGLQGYRAGEREQQLSSVNSKGTSLDTVTR
;
A
#
# COMPACT_ATOMS: atom_id res chain seq x y z
N MET A 1 -8.27 23.94 -6.11
CA MET A 1 -8.83 22.59 -6.34
C MET A 1 -10.09 22.40 -5.50
N ALA A 2 -11.14 21.77 -6.05
CA ALA A 2 -12.37 21.48 -5.30
C ALA A 2 -12.13 20.36 -4.27
N VAL A 3 -12.69 20.49 -3.06
CA VAL A 3 -12.48 19.52 -1.98
C VAL A 3 -13.39 18.30 -2.19
N SER A 4 -12.79 17.10 -2.28
CA SER A 4 -13.51 15.82 -2.38
C SER A 4 -14.51 15.64 -1.23
N ARG A 5 -15.79 15.41 -1.57
CA ARG A 5 -16.84 15.12 -0.56
C ARG A 5 -16.57 13.83 0.20
N LEU A 6 -15.94 12.83 -0.44
CA LEU A 6 -15.52 11.58 0.20
C LEU A 6 -14.42 11.85 1.24
N ASP A 7 -13.45 12.70 0.92
CA ASP A 7 -12.37 13.06 1.84
C ASP A 7 -12.90 13.83 3.06
N VAL A 8 -13.86 14.75 2.85
CA VAL A 8 -14.53 15.48 3.95
C VAL A 8 -15.27 14.51 4.86
N PHE A 9 -16.00 13.54 4.29
CA PHE A 9 -16.68 12.51 5.07
C PHE A 9 -15.69 11.63 5.85
N TYR A 10 -14.64 11.12 5.18
CA TYR A 10 -13.62 10.29 5.82
C TYR A 10 -12.89 11.03 6.95
N ARG A 11 -12.54 12.31 6.74
CA ARG A 11 -11.93 13.17 7.78
C ARG A 11 -12.82 13.31 9.04
N ARG A 12 -14.15 13.29 8.90
CA ARG A 12 -15.09 13.31 10.06
C ARG A 12 -15.10 11.98 10.84
N LEU A 13 -14.70 10.87 10.21
CA LEU A 13 -14.61 9.55 10.87
C LEU A 13 -13.26 9.32 11.57
N LEU A 14 -12.25 10.16 11.34
CA LEU A 14 -10.93 10.11 11.99
C LEU A 14 -10.97 10.66 13.43
N LEU A 15 -11.69 9.94 14.30
CA LEU A 15 -11.90 10.27 15.72
C LEU A 15 -10.66 10.04 16.62
N THR A 16 -9.53 9.59 16.07
CA THR A 16 -8.30 9.28 16.83
C THR A 16 -7.07 9.87 16.16
N LYS A 17 -6.22 10.53 16.96
CA LYS A 17 -4.91 11.04 16.52
C LYS A 17 -3.93 9.89 16.23
N LEU A 18 -3.05 10.13 15.27
CA LEU A 18 -1.90 9.32 14.89
C LEU A 18 -0.63 9.91 15.51
N PHE A 19 0.37 9.06 15.72
CA PHE A 19 1.72 9.46 16.16
C PHE A 19 1.70 10.22 17.50
N ILE A 20 0.89 9.74 18.45
CA ILE A 20 0.75 10.33 19.79
C ILE A 20 2.00 10.14 20.68
N GLY A 21 2.88 9.21 20.34
CA GLY A 21 4.23 9.07 20.89
C GLY A 21 5.32 9.81 20.09
N GLY A 22 4.92 10.53 19.04
CA GLY A 22 5.80 11.31 18.18
C GLY A 22 6.56 10.47 17.14
N TRP A 23 7.86 10.72 16.98
CA TRP A 23 8.66 10.06 15.94
C TRP A 23 8.98 8.60 16.28
N GLY A 24 9.07 8.27 17.57
CA GLY A 24 9.63 7.02 18.08
C GLY A 24 11.12 7.16 18.40
N LYS A 25 11.73 6.14 19.00
CA LYS A 25 13.12 6.22 19.49
C LYS A 25 14.11 6.53 18.35
N PRO A 26 15.03 7.50 18.50
CA PRO A 26 16.03 7.81 17.49
C PRO A 26 16.87 6.59 17.08
N GLU A 27 17.24 5.73 18.03
CA GLU A 27 18.05 4.54 17.79
C GLU A 27 17.33 3.56 16.85
N ASP A 28 16.03 3.34 17.08
CA ASP A 28 15.20 2.48 16.24
C ASP A 28 14.96 3.09 14.85
N LEU A 29 14.86 4.42 14.75
CA LEU A 29 14.82 5.13 13.46
C LEU A 29 16.14 4.98 12.69
N LYS A 30 17.30 5.15 13.34
CA LYS A 30 18.62 4.92 12.72
C LYS A 30 18.71 3.48 12.18
N ARG A 31 18.35 2.50 13.01
CA ARG A 31 18.39 1.07 12.67
C ARG A 31 17.47 0.72 11.49
N ILE A 32 16.23 1.18 11.49
CA ILE A 32 15.28 0.88 10.40
C ILE A 32 15.63 1.64 9.11
N PHE A 33 16.27 2.82 9.18
CA PHE A 33 16.73 3.56 8.00
C PHE A 33 18.01 2.98 7.40
N GLU A 34 18.94 2.46 8.19
CA GLU A 34 20.04 1.66 7.65
C GLU A 34 19.54 0.35 7.02
N PHE A 35 18.64 -0.37 7.70
CA PHE A 35 18.03 -1.57 7.13
C PHE A 35 17.21 -1.29 5.86
N ARG A 36 16.57 -0.11 5.75
CA ARG A 36 15.89 0.35 4.53
C ARG A 36 16.83 0.39 3.32
N LYS A 37 18.12 0.74 3.49
CA LYS A 37 19.11 0.72 2.39
C LYS A 37 19.40 -0.71 1.90
N ILE A 38 19.29 -1.70 2.79
CA ILE A 38 19.48 -3.12 2.48
C ILE A 38 18.25 -3.71 1.79
N ILE A 39 17.05 -3.48 2.33
CA ILE A 39 15.80 -4.01 1.75
C ILE A 39 15.34 -3.24 0.49
N GLY A 40 15.89 -2.05 0.24
CA GLY A 40 15.69 -1.30 -1.01
C GLY A 40 16.54 -1.82 -2.17
N ASP A 41 17.61 -2.56 -1.90
CA ASP A 41 18.43 -3.24 -2.90
C ASP A 41 17.79 -4.59 -3.25
N ARG A 42 17.25 -4.69 -4.46
CA ARG A 42 16.54 -5.89 -4.94
C ARG A 42 17.42 -7.13 -4.95
N GLU A 43 18.72 -7.01 -5.22
CA GLU A 43 19.63 -8.16 -5.25
C GLU A 43 19.92 -8.66 -3.83
N ARG A 44 20.18 -7.74 -2.89
CA ARG A 44 20.32 -8.10 -1.47
C ARG A 44 19.03 -8.69 -0.90
N CYS A 45 17.87 -8.14 -1.25
CA CYS A 45 16.60 -8.63 -0.72
C CYS A 45 16.30 -10.10 -1.10
N LYS A 46 16.89 -10.64 -2.17
CA LYS A 46 16.76 -12.05 -2.55
C LYS A 46 17.34 -13.03 -1.54
N SER A 47 18.33 -12.62 -0.73
CA SER A 47 18.98 -13.51 0.25
C SER A 47 18.51 -13.28 1.70
N LEU A 48 17.85 -12.16 2.00
CA LEU A 48 17.39 -11.81 3.37
C LEU A 48 16.42 -12.83 3.99
N VAL A 49 15.68 -13.55 3.16
CA VAL A 49 14.77 -14.63 3.59
C VAL A 49 15.27 -15.95 2.99
N PRO A 50 15.52 -17.00 3.80
CA PRO A 50 15.80 -18.36 3.34
C PRO A 50 14.69 -18.95 2.42
N LYS A 51 15.01 -19.96 1.60
CA LYS A 51 14.01 -20.62 0.72
C LYS A 51 13.11 -21.59 1.49
N ASP A 52 13.65 -22.15 2.56
CA ASP A 52 13.10 -23.18 3.42
C ASP A 52 12.42 -22.63 4.68
N TYR A 53 12.35 -21.29 4.82
CA TYR A 53 11.90 -20.59 6.02
C TYR A 53 10.66 -21.23 6.68
N PRO A 54 10.69 -21.47 8.00
CA PRO A 54 9.65 -22.24 8.66
C PRO A 54 8.31 -21.50 8.70
N VAL A 55 7.27 -22.18 8.20
CA VAL A 55 5.88 -21.74 8.25
C VAL A 55 5.04 -22.87 8.83
N TYR A 56 4.18 -22.55 9.79
CA TYR A 56 3.42 -23.51 10.57
C TYR A 56 1.92 -23.29 10.40
N ILE A 57 1.17 -24.37 10.21
CA ILE A 57 -0.30 -24.37 10.30
C ILE A 57 -0.68 -24.85 11.71
N ASN A 58 -1.46 -24.05 12.45
CA ASN A 58 -1.85 -24.37 13.82
C ASN A 58 -3.30 -24.86 13.96
N LYS A 59 -4.15 -24.60 12.96
CA LYS A 59 -5.53 -25.04 12.92
C LYS A 59 -5.99 -25.16 11.47
N THR A 60 -6.79 -26.19 11.17
CA THR A 60 -7.55 -26.28 9.93
C THR A 60 -9.03 -26.38 10.29
N GLU A 61 -9.85 -25.51 9.71
CA GLU A 61 -11.31 -25.58 9.74
C GLU A 61 -11.79 -26.06 8.36
N ASP A 62 -12.59 -27.12 8.33
CA ASP A 62 -13.18 -27.65 7.10
C ASP A 62 -14.62 -27.12 6.96
N LEU A 63 -14.89 -26.32 5.93
CA LEU A 63 -16.21 -25.76 5.62
C LEU A 63 -16.81 -26.44 4.40
N THR A 64 -18.06 -26.14 4.05
CA THR A 64 -18.74 -26.75 2.90
C THR A 64 -18.11 -26.39 1.55
N ASP A 65 -17.63 -25.15 1.41
CA ASP A 65 -17.04 -24.58 0.19
C ASP A 65 -15.50 -24.60 0.16
N CYS A 66 -14.85 -24.52 1.33
CA CYS A 66 -13.42 -24.30 1.45
C CYS A 66 -12.81 -24.91 2.71
N GLN A 67 -11.48 -24.95 2.77
CA GLN A 67 -10.70 -25.15 3.98
C GLN A 67 -10.08 -23.83 4.41
N ILE A 68 -10.06 -23.56 5.71
CA ILE A 68 -9.38 -22.40 6.31
C ILE A 68 -8.27 -22.90 7.19
N HIS A 69 -7.03 -22.60 6.82
CA HIS A 69 -5.86 -22.86 7.64
C HIS A 69 -5.46 -21.58 8.38
N ASP A 70 -5.48 -21.61 9.72
CA ASP A 70 -4.76 -20.62 10.51
C ASP A 70 -3.28 -21.00 10.50
N GLY A 71 -2.41 -20.03 10.23
CA GLY A 71 -0.97 -20.25 10.21
C GLY A 71 -0.16 -19.10 10.79
N PHE A 72 1.10 -19.40 11.08
CA PHE A 72 2.04 -18.43 11.61
C PHE A 72 3.49 -18.74 11.20
N PHE A 73 4.33 -17.72 11.35
CA PHE A 73 5.78 -17.82 11.33
C PHE A 73 6.39 -16.69 12.17
N MET A 74 7.67 -16.74 12.47
CA MET A 74 8.38 -15.63 13.12
C MET A 74 8.75 -14.60 12.06
N SER A 75 8.47 -13.32 12.28
CA SER A 75 8.76 -12.27 11.29
C SER A 75 10.27 -12.19 11.04
N PRO A 76 10.76 -12.27 9.78
CA PRO A 76 12.20 -12.18 9.51
C PRO A 76 12.81 -10.85 9.97
N LEU A 77 12.02 -9.78 10.08
CA LEU A 77 12.49 -8.49 10.58
C LEU A 77 13.00 -8.59 12.03
N GLU A 78 12.47 -9.48 12.85
CA GLU A 78 12.96 -9.69 14.22
C GLU A 78 14.37 -10.31 14.24
N HIS A 79 14.73 -11.09 13.23
CA HIS A 79 16.09 -11.65 13.13
C HIS A 79 17.07 -10.66 12.50
N LEU A 80 16.61 -9.80 11.59
CA LEU A 80 17.43 -8.83 10.87
C LEU A 80 17.62 -7.51 11.63
N VAL A 81 16.65 -7.11 12.45
CA VAL A 81 16.69 -5.90 13.29
C VAL A 81 16.05 -6.22 14.67
N PRO A 82 16.75 -6.95 15.56
CA PRO A 82 16.15 -7.48 16.80
C PRO A 82 15.48 -6.45 17.72
N GLY A 83 14.31 -6.78 18.25
CA GLY A 83 13.53 -5.91 19.13
C GLY A 83 12.96 -4.64 18.47
N ILE A 84 13.00 -4.52 17.14
CA ILE A 84 12.35 -3.40 16.42
C ILE A 84 10.82 -3.57 16.36
N LEU A 85 10.35 -4.81 16.36
CA LEU A 85 8.93 -5.13 16.38
C LEU A 85 8.42 -5.10 17.82
N PRO A 86 7.18 -4.61 18.07
CA PRO A 86 6.55 -4.86 19.35
C PRO A 86 6.33 -6.37 19.56
N PRO A 87 6.41 -6.90 20.79
CA PRO A 87 6.35 -8.34 21.06
C PRO A 87 5.12 -9.04 20.44
N GLU A 88 3.97 -8.38 20.41
CA GLU A 88 2.74 -8.89 19.79
C GLU A 88 2.88 -9.08 18.27
N ALA A 89 3.71 -8.29 17.59
CA ALA A 89 3.91 -8.35 16.15
C ALA A 89 5.03 -9.30 15.70
N VAL A 90 5.92 -9.74 16.59
CA VAL A 90 7.01 -10.68 16.25
C VAL A 90 6.48 -11.97 15.61
N LYS A 91 5.35 -12.48 16.10
CA LYS A 91 4.65 -13.63 15.51
C LYS A 91 3.76 -13.17 14.35
N ALA A 92 4.23 -13.33 13.12
CA ALA A 92 3.43 -13.10 11.92
C ALA A 92 2.30 -14.15 11.85
N ARG A 93 1.08 -13.70 11.56
CA ARG A 93 -0.14 -14.52 11.55
C ARG A 93 -0.85 -14.36 10.21
N PHE A 94 -1.32 -15.46 9.65
CA PHE A 94 -2.08 -15.45 8.41
C PHE A 94 -3.24 -16.44 8.45
N GLN A 95 -4.17 -16.25 7.53
CA GLN A 95 -5.15 -17.27 7.17
C GLN A 95 -5.00 -17.64 5.71
N PHE A 96 -5.08 -18.92 5.41
CA PHE A 96 -5.05 -19.43 4.05
C PHE A 96 -6.36 -20.15 3.76
N ILE A 97 -7.14 -19.59 2.84
CA ILE A 97 -8.47 -20.07 2.49
C ILE A 97 -8.37 -20.75 1.13
N VAL A 98 -8.64 -22.05 1.10
CA VAL A 98 -8.31 -22.96 0.01
C VAL A 98 -9.60 -23.61 -0.51
N PRO A 99 -9.87 -23.62 -1.83
CA PRO A 99 -11.04 -24.30 -2.38
C PRO A 99 -10.90 -25.82 -2.24
N LYS A 100 -12.02 -26.51 -1.94
CA LYS A 100 -12.03 -27.99 -1.86
C LYS A 100 -11.78 -28.70 -3.20
N LYS A 101 -11.97 -28.00 -4.32
CA LYS A 101 -11.75 -28.50 -5.67
C LYS A 101 -11.03 -27.43 -6.49
N TRP A 102 -9.97 -27.84 -7.16
CA TRP A 102 -9.24 -26.98 -8.09
C TRP A 102 -9.76 -27.21 -9.52
N GLN A 103 -9.96 -26.13 -10.27
CA GLN A 103 -10.35 -26.23 -11.69
C GLN A 103 -9.14 -26.55 -12.57
N ARG A 104 -8.05 -25.78 -12.41
CA ARG A 104 -6.77 -25.98 -13.07
C ARG A 104 -5.65 -25.35 -12.24
N ASN A 105 -4.51 -26.03 -12.13
CA ASN A 105 -3.39 -25.65 -11.27
C ASN A 105 -3.82 -25.45 -9.80
N ARG A 106 -3.05 -24.70 -9.00
CA ARG A 106 -3.35 -24.36 -7.60
C ARG A 106 -3.11 -22.86 -7.35
N PRO A 107 -3.87 -21.96 -8.00
CA PRO A 107 -3.64 -20.52 -7.93
C PRO A 107 -3.88 -19.93 -6.53
N VAL A 108 -2.99 -19.01 -6.11
CA VAL A 108 -3.09 -18.31 -4.82
C VAL A 108 -2.82 -16.83 -4.99
N CYS A 109 -3.68 -15.98 -4.41
CA CYS A 109 -3.39 -14.55 -4.23
C CYS A 109 -3.08 -14.24 -2.76
N ILE A 110 -2.02 -13.47 -2.50
CA ILE A 110 -1.75 -12.91 -1.16
C ILE A 110 -2.41 -11.53 -1.04
N HIS A 111 -3.20 -11.32 0.00
CA HIS A 111 -3.94 -10.08 0.25
C HIS A 111 -3.33 -9.35 1.45
N LEU A 112 -2.74 -8.17 1.23
CA LEU A 112 -2.27 -7.31 2.32
C LEU A 112 -3.38 -6.37 2.83
N ALA A 113 -3.41 -6.13 4.14
CA ALA A 113 -4.52 -5.45 4.80
C ALA A 113 -4.46 -3.92 4.58
N GLY A 114 -5.61 -3.31 4.29
CA GLY A 114 -5.77 -1.86 4.23
C GLY A 114 -5.86 -1.22 5.63
N THR A 115 -5.83 0.11 5.71
CA THR A 115 -5.81 0.82 7.00
C THR A 115 -7.01 0.46 7.87
N GLY A 116 -6.76 -0.06 9.08
CA GLY A 116 -7.82 -0.46 10.02
C GLY A 116 -8.53 -1.76 9.69
N ASP A 117 -8.03 -2.56 8.76
CA ASP A 117 -8.47 -3.92 8.53
C ASP A 117 -7.80 -4.89 9.53
N HIS A 118 -8.37 -4.93 10.75
CA HIS A 118 -7.95 -5.84 11.81
C HIS A 118 -8.46 -7.26 11.56
N PHE A 119 -7.65 -8.26 11.91
CA PHE A 119 -7.94 -9.67 11.66
C PHE A 119 -8.17 -9.97 10.17
N PHE A 120 -9.07 -10.91 9.87
CA PHE A 120 -9.24 -11.47 8.53
C PHE A 120 -10.66 -11.32 7.97
N TRP A 121 -11.67 -11.01 8.81
CA TRP A 121 -13.09 -11.18 8.45
C TRP A 121 -13.51 -10.43 7.18
N ARG A 122 -13.05 -9.18 6.99
CA ARG A 122 -13.42 -8.37 5.82
C ARG A 122 -12.84 -8.96 4.54
N ARG A 123 -11.51 -9.16 4.48
CA ARG A 123 -10.84 -9.81 3.34
C ARG A 123 -11.36 -11.22 3.08
N ARG A 124 -11.65 -12.00 4.13
CA ARG A 124 -12.21 -13.36 4.00
C ARG A 124 -13.58 -13.32 3.32
N THR A 125 -14.50 -12.52 3.85
CA THR A 125 -15.89 -12.45 3.38
C THR A 125 -16.03 -11.75 2.04
N LEU A 126 -15.33 -10.63 1.84
CA LEU A 126 -15.52 -9.73 0.68
C LEU A 126 -14.55 -9.99 -0.48
N MET A 127 -13.49 -10.80 -0.29
CA MET A 127 -12.54 -11.11 -1.36
C MET A 127 -12.30 -12.62 -1.50
N ALA A 128 -11.91 -13.31 -0.43
CA ALA A 128 -11.51 -14.73 -0.52
C ALA A 128 -12.65 -15.66 -0.94
N ARG A 129 -13.85 -15.49 -0.37
CA ARG A 129 -15.02 -16.32 -0.73
C ARG A 129 -15.50 -16.07 -2.17
N PRO A 130 -15.62 -14.83 -2.68
CA PRO A 130 -15.81 -14.57 -4.11
C PRO A 130 -14.73 -15.22 -5.00
N MET A 131 -13.44 -15.07 -4.67
CA MET A 131 -12.35 -15.68 -5.46
C MET A 131 -12.42 -17.21 -5.56
N ILE A 132 -12.85 -17.88 -4.49
CA ILE A 132 -13.12 -19.32 -4.51
C ILE A 132 -14.32 -19.65 -5.39
N LYS A 133 -15.43 -18.92 -5.22
CA LYS A 133 -16.69 -19.19 -5.92
C LYS A 133 -16.61 -18.94 -7.43
N GLU A 134 -15.94 -17.87 -7.83
CA GLU A 134 -15.96 -17.36 -9.21
C GLU A 134 -14.75 -17.84 -10.02
N ALA A 135 -13.57 -17.98 -9.40
CA ALA A 135 -12.32 -18.32 -10.09
C ALA A 135 -11.66 -19.63 -9.62
N GLY A 136 -12.18 -20.28 -8.58
CA GLY A 136 -11.54 -21.47 -8.00
C GLY A 136 -10.15 -21.19 -7.44
N MET A 137 -9.88 -19.95 -7.03
CA MET A 137 -8.58 -19.49 -6.52
C MET A 137 -8.56 -19.45 -4.99
N ALA A 138 -7.41 -19.76 -4.39
CA ALA A 138 -7.20 -19.58 -2.96
C ALA A 138 -6.71 -18.16 -2.63
N SER A 139 -6.97 -17.74 -1.39
CA SER A 139 -6.51 -16.46 -0.86
C SER A 139 -5.73 -16.65 0.43
N LEU A 140 -4.55 -16.04 0.51
CA LEU A 140 -3.76 -15.97 1.73
C LEU A 140 -3.81 -14.55 2.31
N LEU A 141 -4.33 -14.42 3.52
CA LEU A 141 -4.58 -13.16 4.20
C LEU A 141 -3.55 -12.97 5.32
N LEU A 142 -2.55 -12.12 5.12
CA LEU A 142 -1.57 -11.76 6.17
C LEU A 142 -2.18 -10.72 7.12
N GLU A 143 -2.10 -10.90 8.44
CA GLU A 143 -2.43 -9.84 9.40
C GLU A 143 -1.23 -8.90 9.53
N ASN A 144 -1.42 -7.61 9.25
CA ASN A 144 -0.33 -6.64 9.31
C ASN A 144 0.21 -6.51 10.75
N PRO A 145 1.51 -6.17 10.93
CA PRO A 145 2.02 -5.65 12.20
C PRO A 145 1.11 -4.54 12.74
N TYR A 146 1.03 -4.40 14.07
CA TYR A 146 0.19 -3.43 14.77
C TYR A 146 -1.34 -3.60 14.61
N TYR A 147 -1.86 -4.61 13.89
CA TYR A 147 -3.30 -4.86 13.71
C TYR A 147 -3.76 -6.16 14.37
N GLY A 148 -5.05 -6.21 14.77
CA GLY A 148 -5.70 -7.38 15.37
C GLY A 148 -4.89 -8.04 16.49
N TYR A 149 -4.45 -9.29 16.31
CA TYR A 149 -3.64 -10.00 17.31
C TYR A 149 -2.19 -9.52 17.40
N ARG A 150 -1.71 -8.78 16.39
CA ARG A 150 -0.36 -8.18 16.32
C ARG A 150 -0.33 -6.73 16.81
N LYS A 151 -1.42 -6.23 17.41
CA LYS A 151 -1.56 -4.86 17.92
C LYS A 151 -1.03 -4.74 19.35
N PRO A 152 -0.12 -3.79 19.66
CA PRO A 152 0.25 -3.46 21.03
C PRO A 152 -0.97 -3.20 21.92
N LYS A 153 -0.95 -3.67 23.16
CA LYS A 153 -2.09 -3.57 24.10
C LYS A 153 -2.58 -2.12 24.28
N ASP A 154 -1.63 -1.20 24.37
CA ASP A 154 -1.82 0.23 24.61
C ASP A 154 -2.08 1.06 23.33
N GLN A 155 -2.11 0.45 22.14
CA GLN A 155 -2.48 1.10 20.89
C GLN A 155 -4.01 1.15 20.72
N ARG A 156 -4.55 2.34 20.46
CA ARG A 156 -5.99 2.56 20.22
C ARG A 156 -6.33 2.35 18.74
N ARG A 157 -7.18 1.37 18.43
CA ARG A 157 -7.59 1.03 17.04
C ARG A 157 -6.34 0.80 16.15
N SER A 158 -6.38 1.25 14.90
CA SER A 158 -5.25 1.26 13.96
C SER A 158 -4.42 2.54 14.00
N SER A 159 -4.56 3.37 15.04
CA SER A 159 -3.75 4.57 15.18
C SER A 159 -2.36 4.21 15.70
N LEU A 160 -1.37 4.16 14.81
CA LEU A 160 0.03 3.92 15.14
C LEU A 160 0.54 4.98 16.13
N LYS A 161 1.42 4.55 17.03
CA LYS A 161 1.91 5.38 18.14
C LYS A 161 3.04 6.29 17.73
N ASN A 162 3.91 5.81 16.84
CA ASN A 162 5.12 6.50 16.41
C ASN A 162 5.18 6.55 14.88
N VAL A 163 5.90 7.53 14.33
CA VAL A 163 6.19 7.56 12.88
C VAL A 163 7.06 6.37 12.48
N SER A 164 8.00 5.95 13.33
CA SER A 164 8.81 4.74 13.15
C SER A 164 7.99 3.48 12.88
N ASP A 165 6.81 3.33 13.49
CA ASP A 165 5.92 2.17 13.33
C ASP A 165 5.50 1.95 11.87
N LEU A 166 5.43 3.00 11.04
CA LEU A 166 5.16 2.89 9.60
C LEU A 166 6.28 2.13 8.87
N PHE A 167 7.53 2.47 9.17
CA PHE A 167 8.70 1.86 8.52
C PHE A 167 8.91 0.43 8.99
N VAL A 168 8.68 0.17 10.28
CA VAL A 168 8.71 -1.18 10.86
C VAL A 168 7.62 -2.07 10.25
N MET A 169 6.37 -1.57 10.16
CA MET A 169 5.29 -2.28 9.48
C MET A 169 5.64 -2.56 8.02
N GLY A 170 6.19 -1.58 7.31
CA GLY A 170 6.57 -1.68 5.91
C GLY A 170 7.65 -2.74 5.65
N GLY A 171 8.76 -2.66 6.38
CA GLY A 171 9.87 -3.61 6.26
C GLY A 171 9.45 -5.05 6.61
N ALA A 172 8.66 -5.21 7.67
CA ALA A 172 8.11 -6.51 8.06
C ALA A 172 7.24 -7.11 6.96
N LEU A 173 6.28 -6.35 6.41
CA LEU A 173 5.37 -6.84 5.37
C LEU A 173 6.08 -7.24 4.06
N ILE A 174 7.18 -6.58 3.67
CA ILE A 174 7.98 -6.97 2.49
C ILE A 174 8.64 -8.35 2.73
N LEU A 175 9.26 -8.54 3.90
CA LEU A 175 9.93 -9.80 4.25
C LEU A 175 8.92 -10.93 4.48
N GLU A 176 7.82 -10.66 5.17
CA GLU A 176 6.75 -11.61 5.46
C GLU A 176 6.03 -12.07 4.18
N SER A 177 5.80 -11.16 3.23
CA SER A 177 5.31 -11.54 1.90
C SER A 177 6.29 -12.45 1.17
N THR A 178 7.60 -12.19 1.30
CA THR A 178 8.65 -13.03 0.70
C THR A 178 8.68 -14.45 1.31
N VAL A 179 8.49 -14.59 2.63
CA VAL A 179 8.31 -15.90 3.28
C VAL A 179 7.12 -16.65 2.70
N LEU A 180 5.97 -15.98 2.60
CA LEU A 180 4.72 -16.59 2.15
C LEU A 180 4.77 -16.99 0.67
N LEU A 181 5.34 -16.17 -0.21
CA LEU A 181 5.54 -16.52 -1.61
C LEU A 181 6.44 -17.75 -1.78
N ARG A 182 7.52 -17.86 -1.00
CA ARG A 182 8.42 -19.04 -1.02
C ARG A 182 7.75 -20.29 -0.47
N TRP A 183 7.00 -20.16 0.62
CA TRP A 183 6.25 -21.25 1.19
C TRP A 183 5.21 -21.80 0.19
N LEU A 184 4.43 -20.92 -0.41
CA LEU A 184 3.44 -21.30 -1.43
C LEU A 184 4.11 -21.92 -2.67
N GLU A 185 5.21 -21.36 -3.16
CA GLU A 185 5.95 -21.92 -4.31
C GLU A 185 6.51 -23.32 -4.00
N ARG A 186 7.11 -23.51 -2.82
CA ARG A 186 7.64 -24.80 -2.35
C ARG A 186 6.55 -25.86 -2.23
N ASP A 187 5.40 -25.48 -1.69
CA ASP A 187 4.27 -26.38 -1.45
C ASP A 187 3.41 -26.61 -2.73
N GLY A 188 3.90 -26.16 -3.90
CA GLY A 188 3.35 -26.47 -5.23
C GLY A 188 2.12 -25.64 -5.62
N TYR A 189 2.01 -24.41 -5.12
CA TYR A 189 0.96 -23.47 -5.51
C TYR A 189 1.42 -22.57 -6.67
N TRP A 190 0.60 -22.50 -7.73
CA TRP A 190 0.87 -21.72 -8.94
C TRP A 190 -0.42 -21.52 -9.77
N PRO A 191 -0.61 -20.39 -10.46
CA PRO A 191 0.15 -19.13 -10.35
C PRO A 191 -0.02 -18.44 -8.98
N LEU A 192 1.03 -17.75 -8.56
CA LEU A 192 1.00 -16.87 -7.39
C LEU A 192 0.72 -15.43 -7.83
N GLY A 193 0.04 -14.65 -6.99
CA GLY A 193 -0.22 -13.22 -7.21
C GLY A 193 -0.31 -12.45 -5.89
N MET A 194 -0.30 -11.11 -5.97
CA MET A 194 -0.48 -10.24 -4.81
C MET A 194 -1.52 -9.15 -5.05
N THR A 195 -2.28 -8.80 -4.01
CA THR A 195 -3.25 -7.72 -4.01
C THR A 195 -3.32 -7.03 -2.65
N GLY A 196 -3.94 -5.85 -2.63
CA GLY A 196 -4.29 -5.14 -1.42
C GLY A 196 -5.05 -3.87 -1.74
N ILE A 197 -5.74 -3.31 -0.74
CA ILE A 197 -6.55 -2.09 -0.90
C ILE A 197 -5.92 -0.95 -0.09
N SER A 198 -5.79 0.23 -0.70
CA SER A 198 -5.21 1.43 -0.09
C SER A 198 -3.79 1.15 0.44
N MET A 199 -3.54 1.31 1.75
CA MET A 199 -2.27 0.94 2.39
C MET A 199 -1.83 -0.50 2.06
N GLY A 200 -2.77 -1.45 1.95
CA GLY A 200 -2.46 -2.82 1.56
C GLY A 200 -1.99 -2.92 0.10
N GLY A 201 -2.55 -2.10 -0.79
CA GLY A 201 -2.14 -2.03 -2.19
C GLY A 201 -0.75 -1.40 -2.34
N TYR A 202 -0.44 -0.38 -1.54
CA TYR A 202 0.89 0.22 -1.46
C TYR A 202 1.93 -0.80 -0.98
N MET A 203 1.62 -1.54 0.09
CA MET A 203 2.52 -2.57 0.59
C MET A 203 2.66 -3.76 -0.37
N ALA A 204 1.62 -4.12 -1.12
CA ALA A 204 1.69 -5.18 -2.11
C ALA A 204 2.65 -4.81 -3.25
N SER A 205 2.64 -3.55 -3.69
CA SER A 205 3.63 -3.03 -4.64
C SER A 205 5.06 -3.14 -4.10
N LEU A 206 5.32 -2.67 -2.87
CA LEU A 206 6.65 -2.73 -2.25
C LEU A 206 7.16 -4.16 -2.04
N ALA A 207 6.27 -5.10 -1.70
CA ALA A 207 6.60 -6.52 -1.58
C ALA A 207 6.95 -7.14 -2.95
N VAL A 208 6.16 -6.86 -3.99
CA VAL A 208 6.39 -7.39 -5.35
C VAL A 208 7.66 -6.85 -5.99
N THR A 209 8.03 -5.58 -5.78
CA THR A 209 9.32 -5.03 -6.26
C THR A 209 10.52 -5.84 -5.76
N ASN A 210 10.42 -6.42 -4.57
CA ASN A 210 11.45 -7.25 -3.95
C ASN A 210 11.38 -8.75 -4.33
N TRP A 211 10.35 -9.18 -5.06
CA TRP A 211 10.25 -10.53 -5.56
C TRP A 211 11.12 -10.73 -6.81
N PRO A 212 11.95 -11.79 -6.91
CA PRO A 212 12.85 -12.00 -8.05
C PRO A 212 12.19 -12.49 -9.34
N LYS A 213 10.94 -12.99 -9.27
CA LYS A 213 10.24 -13.61 -10.42
C LYS A 213 9.09 -12.72 -10.90
N PRO A 214 8.65 -12.84 -12.17
CA PRO A 214 7.40 -12.23 -12.61
C PRO A 214 6.22 -12.68 -11.74
N ILE A 215 5.39 -11.73 -11.31
CA ILE A 215 4.21 -12.00 -10.46
C ILE A 215 3.09 -10.99 -10.78
N PRO A 216 1.85 -11.43 -11.01
CA PRO A 216 0.69 -10.56 -11.08
C PRO A 216 0.49 -9.75 -9.80
N LEU A 217 0.35 -8.43 -9.95
CA LEU A 217 0.10 -7.47 -8.88
C LEU A 217 -1.17 -6.70 -9.19
N ILE A 218 -2.11 -6.66 -8.25
CA ILE A 218 -3.38 -5.93 -8.37
C ILE A 218 -3.50 -4.96 -7.16
N PRO A 219 -2.91 -3.75 -7.24
CA PRO A 219 -2.86 -2.82 -6.13
C PRO A 219 -4.03 -1.83 -6.21
N CYS A 220 -5.12 -2.10 -5.50
CA CYS A 220 -6.35 -1.31 -5.57
C CYS A 220 -6.27 -0.06 -4.69
N LEU A 221 -6.69 1.11 -5.22
CA LEU A 221 -6.68 2.40 -4.49
C LEU A 221 -5.32 2.76 -3.87
N SER A 222 -4.23 2.26 -4.47
CA SER A 222 -2.85 2.50 -4.06
C SER A 222 -2.35 3.85 -4.57
N TRP A 223 -1.33 4.40 -3.91
CA TRP A 223 -0.60 5.59 -4.37
C TRP A 223 0.89 5.28 -4.48
N SER A 224 1.66 6.11 -5.19
CA SER A 224 3.11 5.94 -5.33
C SER A 224 3.91 6.30 -4.06
N THR A 225 3.31 7.07 -3.14
CA THR A 225 3.96 7.54 -1.91
C THR A 225 2.96 7.67 -0.77
N ALA A 226 3.39 7.34 0.46
CA ALA A 226 2.62 7.62 1.67
C ALA A 226 2.69 9.10 2.09
N SER A 227 3.68 9.86 1.63
CA SER A 227 3.97 11.23 2.10
C SER A 227 2.75 12.14 1.95
N SER A 228 2.19 12.25 0.75
CA SER A 228 1.03 13.12 0.47
C SER A 228 -0.19 12.76 1.32
N VAL A 229 -0.42 11.49 1.64
CA VAL A 229 -1.55 11.05 2.47
C VAL A 229 -1.46 11.60 3.89
N PHE A 230 -0.24 11.63 4.44
CA PHE A 230 0.04 12.12 5.80
C PHE A 230 0.27 13.64 5.86
N THR A 231 0.92 14.27 4.89
CA THR A 231 1.27 15.71 4.97
C THR A 231 0.12 16.64 4.59
N THR A 232 -0.50 16.42 3.41
CA THR A 232 -1.54 17.31 2.84
C THR A 232 -2.91 16.63 2.67
N GLY A 233 -2.90 15.30 2.59
CA GLY A 233 -4.02 14.44 2.25
C GLY A 233 -4.96 14.14 3.41
N VAL A 234 -5.72 13.05 3.29
CA VAL A 234 -6.85 12.75 4.18
C VAL A 234 -6.45 12.51 5.65
N LEU A 235 -5.22 12.05 5.92
CA LEU A 235 -4.73 11.78 7.28
C LEU A 235 -4.01 12.97 7.93
N SER A 236 -3.75 14.07 7.19
CA SER A 236 -3.03 15.25 7.68
C SER A 236 -3.57 15.84 8.98
N LYS A 237 -4.89 15.91 9.14
CA LYS A 237 -5.52 16.41 10.37
C LYS A 237 -5.51 15.40 11.52
N ALA A 238 -5.28 14.11 11.24
CA ALA A 238 -5.16 13.06 12.24
C ALA A 238 -3.74 12.95 12.82
N VAL A 239 -2.70 13.39 12.10
CA VAL A 239 -1.34 13.46 12.64
C VAL A 239 -1.26 14.43 13.84
N ASN A 240 -0.44 14.08 14.84
CA ASN A 240 -0.14 14.90 16.00
C ASN A 240 1.09 15.79 15.75
N TRP A 241 0.98 16.74 14.81
CA TRP A 241 2.09 17.61 14.39
C TRP A 241 2.77 18.33 15.56
N THR A 242 2.00 18.81 16.55
CA THR A 242 2.54 19.52 17.72
C THR A 242 3.51 18.67 18.54
N GLU A 243 3.28 17.36 18.69
CA GLU A 243 4.23 16.47 19.38
C GLU A 243 5.44 16.15 18.51
N LEU A 244 5.26 16.00 17.19
CA LEU A 244 6.36 15.78 16.25
C LEU A 244 7.31 17.00 16.19
N GLU A 245 6.76 18.20 16.10
CA GLU A 245 7.47 19.49 16.12
C GLU A 245 8.21 19.68 17.45
N LYS A 246 7.53 19.45 18.58
CA LYS A 246 8.13 19.51 19.92
C LYS A 246 9.29 18.53 20.08
N GLN A 247 9.15 17.28 19.64
CA GLN A 247 10.23 16.29 19.72
C GLN A 247 11.42 16.66 18.82
N TYR A 248 11.15 17.16 17.61
CA TYR A 248 12.18 17.63 16.69
C TYR A 248 12.96 18.81 17.28
N ALA A 249 12.28 19.80 17.86
CA ALA A 249 12.89 20.99 18.43
C ALA A 249 13.66 20.75 19.76
N ILE A 250 13.28 19.73 20.54
CA ILE A 250 13.92 19.44 21.84
C ILE A 250 15.10 18.46 21.72
N ASN A 251 15.07 17.54 20.74
CA ASN A 251 16.09 16.51 20.59
C ASN A 251 16.82 16.67 19.24
N SER A 252 18.00 17.29 19.30
CA SER A 252 18.81 17.61 18.12
C SER A 252 19.17 16.39 17.27
N VAL A 253 19.16 15.16 17.82
CA VAL A 253 19.39 13.92 17.08
C VAL A 253 18.48 13.79 15.84
N TYR A 254 17.23 14.29 15.89
CA TYR A 254 16.33 14.24 14.73
C TYR A 254 16.80 15.13 13.57
N GLU A 255 17.33 16.32 13.89
CA GLU A 255 17.84 17.29 12.92
C GLU A 255 19.29 16.98 12.49
N GLU A 256 20.16 16.64 13.44
CA GLU A 256 21.60 16.50 13.21
C GLU A 256 21.99 15.12 12.66
N GLU A 257 21.22 14.07 12.94
CA GLU A 257 21.55 12.70 12.55
C GLU A 257 20.45 12.04 11.71
N ILE A 258 19.19 12.02 12.17
CA ILE A 258 18.12 11.29 11.47
C ILE A 258 17.86 11.86 10.08
N ILE A 259 17.92 13.18 9.89
CA ILE A 259 17.69 13.81 8.58
C ILE A 259 18.68 13.31 7.51
N LYS A 260 19.95 13.08 7.88
CA LYS A 260 21.01 12.60 6.99
C LYS A 260 20.76 11.16 6.53
N LEU A 261 19.99 10.39 7.30
CA LEU A 261 19.57 9.03 6.94
C LEU A 261 18.33 8.99 6.04
N LEU A 262 17.66 10.13 5.84
CA LEU A 262 16.54 10.27 4.92
C LEU A 262 16.99 10.58 3.48
N GLU A 263 18.23 11.03 3.29
CA GLU A 263 18.80 11.34 1.97
C GLU A 263 18.61 10.17 0.99
N TYR A 264 18.14 10.50 -0.21
CA TYR A 264 17.32 9.58 -1.01
C TYR A 264 18.12 8.76 -2.01
N CYS A 265 18.07 7.42 -1.87
CA CYS A 265 18.72 6.48 -2.79
C CYS A 265 18.21 6.53 -4.25
N GLY A 266 17.11 7.22 -4.55
CA GLY A 266 16.52 7.25 -5.90
C GLY A 266 17.05 8.36 -6.83
N ALA A 267 18.17 9.01 -6.48
CA ALA A 267 18.97 9.74 -7.47
C ALA A 267 19.36 8.84 -8.66
N ASP A 268 19.45 7.52 -8.44
CA ASP A 268 19.73 6.54 -9.49
C ASP A 268 18.47 6.03 -10.20
N SER A 269 17.27 6.12 -9.62
CA SER A 269 16.03 5.67 -10.28
C SER A 269 15.69 6.54 -11.50
N PHE A 270 15.92 7.86 -11.42
CA PHE A 270 15.78 8.76 -12.57
C PHE A 270 16.93 8.60 -13.59
N LYS A 271 18.14 8.23 -13.15
CA LYS A 271 19.26 7.89 -14.05
C LYS A 271 19.12 6.51 -14.70
N MET A 272 18.35 5.59 -14.11
CA MET A 272 18.08 4.28 -14.66
C MET A 272 17.13 4.32 -15.87
N MET A 273 16.21 5.28 -15.95
CA MET A 273 15.30 5.42 -17.11
C MET A 273 16.08 5.62 -18.44
N PRO A 274 17.07 6.52 -18.54
CA PRO A 274 17.99 6.58 -19.68
C PRO A 274 18.72 5.27 -20.01
N ASN A 275 19.13 4.50 -19.00
CA ASN A 275 19.86 3.24 -19.21
C ASN A 275 18.94 2.08 -19.63
N LEU A 276 17.68 2.07 -19.16
CA LEU A 276 16.64 1.16 -19.65
C LEU A 276 16.31 1.44 -21.11
N LEU A 277 16.10 2.71 -21.50
CA LEU A 277 15.88 3.10 -22.89
C LEU A 277 17.05 2.70 -23.80
N LYS A 278 18.31 2.93 -23.38
CA LYS A 278 19.49 2.47 -24.11
C LYS A 278 19.52 0.94 -24.31
N ASN A 279 19.15 0.17 -23.28
CA ASN A 279 19.11 -1.29 -23.36
C ASN A 279 17.95 -1.78 -24.26
N VAL A 280 16.80 -1.11 -24.28
CA VAL A 280 15.70 -1.43 -25.21
C VAL A 280 16.13 -1.19 -26.65
N ASN A 281 16.68 -0.01 -26.95
CA ASN A 281 17.19 0.31 -28.29
C ASN A 281 18.29 -0.68 -28.74
N SER A 282 19.16 -1.11 -27.81
CA SER A 282 20.17 -2.14 -28.07
C SER A 282 19.58 -3.53 -28.32
N LEU A 283 18.42 -3.85 -27.72
CA LEU A 283 17.72 -5.12 -27.92
C LEU A 283 16.99 -5.15 -29.26
N GLU A 284 16.35 -4.03 -29.65
CA GLU A 284 15.72 -3.85 -30.97
C GLU A 284 16.74 -4.00 -32.09
N HIS A 285 17.94 -3.41 -31.92
CA HIS A 285 19.04 -3.52 -32.88
C HIS A 285 19.68 -4.93 -32.93
N LEU A 286 19.50 -5.76 -31.90
CA LEU A 286 19.93 -7.17 -31.86
C LEU A 286 18.89 -8.13 -32.45
N LEU A 287 17.60 -7.77 -32.42
CA LEU A 287 16.49 -8.61 -32.89
C LEU A 287 16.15 -8.39 -34.37
N GLY A 288 16.81 -7.46 -35.05
CA GLY A 288 16.71 -7.29 -36.51
C GLY A 288 15.33 -6.83 -37.01
N LEU A 289 14.53 -6.20 -36.15
CA LEU A 289 13.19 -5.72 -36.49
C LEU A 289 13.24 -4.32 -37.13
N SER A 290 13.89 -4.20 -38.29
CA SER A 290 13.71 -3.05 -39.18
C SER A 290 12.44 -3.25 -40.01
N GLY A 291 11.34 -2.61 -39.60
CA GLY A 291 10.08 -2.60 -40.35
C GLY A 291 9.31 -1.30 -40.05
N ASP A 292 9.11 -0.49 -41.07
CA ASP A 292 8.64 0.89 -40.94
C ASP A 292 7.22 1.00 -40.37
N HIS A 293 7.10 1.69 -39.23
CA HIS A 293 5.90 2.48 -38.88
C HIS A 293 6.27 3.61 -37.91
N GLU A 294 6.45 4.82 -38.43
CA GLU A 294 6.50 6.02 -37.60
C GLU A 294 5.15 6.24 -36.90
N VAL A 295 5.16 6.19 -35.56
CA VAL A 295 4.09 6.76 -34.72
C VAL A 295 4.74 7.82 -33.82
N SER A 296 4.37 9.07 -34.03
CA SER A 296 5.06 10.24 -33.48
C SER A 296 4.78 10.48 -31.98
N VAL A 297 5.59 9.86 -31.12
CA VAL A 297 5.59 10.12 -29.68
C VAL A 297 6.49 11.31 -29.34
N SER A 298 6.11 12.53 -29.76
CA SER A 298 6.91 13.75 -29.55
C SER A 298 6.17 14.99 -29.01
N GLN A 299 4.86 14.91 -28.73
CA GLN A 299 4.06 16.07 -28.32
C GLN A 299 3.67 16.17 -26.83
N TYR A 300 4.06 15.23 -25.96
CA TYR A 300 3.67 15.25 -24.53
C TYR A 300 4.76 15.73 -23.54
N SER A 301 5.94 16.12 -24.01
CA SER A 301 7.11 16.40 -23.14
C SER A 301 7.53 17.88 -23.05
N LYS A 302 6.81 18.83 -23.66
CA LYS A 302 7.19 20.26 -23.69
C LYS A 302 6.23 21.25 -23.02
N THR A 303 5.11 20.81 -22.45
CA THR A 303 4.06 21.71 -21.91
C THR A 303 3.96 21.73 -20.37
N GLN A 304 5.04 21.35 -19.66
CA GLN A 304 5.12 21.40 -18.19
C GLN A 304 6.47 21.95 -17.65
N MET A 305 7.22 22.66 -18.50
CA MET A 305 8.28 23.58 -18.06
C MET A 305 7.88 24.96 -18.59
N GLU A 306 7.84 25.96 -17.69
CA GLU A 306 7.30 27.34 -17.88
C GLU A 306 5.81 27.53 -17.57
N ALA A 307 5.45 27.46 -16.27
CA ALA A 307 4.18 28.00 -15.75
C ALA A 307 4.22 28.31 -14.24
N GLU A 308 5.30 28.93 -13.71
CA GLU A 308 5.26 29.52 -12.36
C GLU A 308 6.33 30.62 -12.15
N VAL A 309 6.35 31.64 -13.03
CA VAL A 309 6.94 32.96 -12.71
C VAL A 309 6.05 34.07 -13.26
N ASP A 310 5.86 35.08 -12.41
CA ASP A 310 5.27 36.40 -12.64
C ASP A 310 3.75 36.56 -12.77
N GLY A 311 3.26 37.69 -12.24
CA GLY A 311 1.86 38.05 -12.21
C GLY A 311 1.60 39.42 -12.84
N GLY A 312 0.41 39.63 -13.39
CA GLY A 312 0.03 40.91 -13.99
C GLY A 312 -1.46 41.01 -14.27
N LEU A 313 -2.06 42.13 -13.90
CA LEU A 313 -3.48 42.43 -14.21
C LEU A 313 -3.62 42.88 -15.66
N GLN A 314 -4.58 42.28 -16.39
CA GLN A 314 -5.54 42.91 -17.32
C GLN A 314 -6.31 41.77 -18.04
N GLY A 315 -7.61 41.84 -18.32
CA GLY A 315 -8.54 42.96 -18.13
C GLY A 315 -9.37 43.24 -19.37
N TYR A 316 -10.10 42.26 -19.93
CA TYR A 316 -11.10 42.50 -20.98
C TYR A 316 -12.38 41.68 -20.77
N ARG A 317 -13.52 42.23 -21.25
CA ARG A 317 -14.88 41.88 -20.85
C ARG A 317 -15.80 41.78 -22.08
N ALA A 318 -16.81 40.93 -21.97
CA ALA A 318 -18.10 40.94 -22.69
C ALA A 318 -18.16 40.49 -24.17
N GLY A 319 -19.28 39.83 -24.49
CA GLY A 319 -19.67 39.28 -25.79
C GLY A 319 -20.84 38.31 -25.65
N GLU A 320 -22.07 38.84 -25.51
CA GLU A 320 -23.29 38.08 -25.17
C GLU A 320 -24.11 37.61 -26.40
N ARG A 321 -24.89 36.53 -26.23
CA ARG A 321 -26.30 36.27 -26.65
C ARG A 321 -26.58 34.75 -26.64
N GLU A 322 -27.51 34.21 -25.86
CA GLU A 322 -28.99 34.15 -26.05
C GLU A 322 -29.39 33.38 -27.33
N GLN A 323 -30.36 32.45 -27.37
CA GLN A 323 -31.69 32.32 -26.72
C GLN A 323 -32.00 30.83 -26.38
N GLN A 324 -32.58 30.47 -25.23
CA GLN A 324 -34.02 30.35 -24.89
C GLN A 324 -34.94 29.52 -25.83
N LEU A 325 -35.63 28.51 -25.27
CA LEU A 325 -37.08 28.31 -25.44
C LEU A 325 -37.69 27.32 -24.42
N SER A 326 -38.98 27.48 -24.14
CA SER A 326 -39.79 26.77 -23.15
C SER A 326 -41.26 26.69 -23.65
N SER A 327 -42.25 26.04 -23.03
CA SER A 327 -42.37 25.22 -21.80
C SER A 327 -43.74 24.53 -21.84
N VAL A 328 -43.89 23.32 -21.29
CA VAL A 328 -45.24 22.74 -21.07
C VAL A 328 -45.41 22.21 -19.64
N ASN A 329 -46.56 22.52 -19.07
CA ASN A 329 -46.93 22.36 -17.66
C ASN A 329 -48.18 21.45 -17.57
N SER A 330 -48.32 20.63 -16.52
CA SER A 330 -49.59 20.13 -15.91
C SER A 330 -49.35 18.85 -15.11
N LYS A 331 -50.09 18.51 -14.04
CA LYS A 331 -51.01 19.29 -13.18
C LYS A 331 -51.04 18.56 -11.82
N GLY A 332 -51.24 19.29 -10.72
CA GLY A 332 -51.44 18.69 -9.39
C GLY A 332 -52.59 19.36 -8.63
N THR A 333 -53.41 18.53 -7.97
CA THR A 333 -54.56 18.85 -7.10
C THR A 333 -54.92 17.54 -6.36
N SER A 334 -55.30 17.50 -5.08
CA SER A 334 -55.29 18.49 -3.99
C SER A 334 -55.24 17.75 -2.62
N LEU A 335 -55.24 18.49 -1.52
CA LEU A 335 -55.18 17.97 -0.13
C LEU A 335 -56.53 17.43 0.42
N ASP A 336 -56.41 16.89 1.65
CA ASP A 336 -57.40 16.66 2.73
C ASP A 336 -57.74 15.16 2.97
N THR A 337 -57.91 14.66 4.21
CA THR A 337 -58.21 15.31 5.51
C THR A 337 -57.59 14.58 6.73
N VAL A 338 -57.82 15.12 7.94
CA VAL A 338 -57.24 14.78 9.27
C VAL A 338 -57.98 13.63 10.01
N THR A 339 -57.40 13.21 11.16
CA THR A 339 -57.89 12.28 12.22
C THR A 339 -57.80 10.77 11.92
N ARG A 340 -57.45 9.91 12.89
CA ARG A 340 -57.48 10.05 14.35
C ARG A 340 -56.32 9.36 15.06
#